data_AF-A0A0B0P670-F1
#
_entry.id   AF-A0A0B0P670-F1
#
_cell.length_a   1.000
_cell.length_b   1.000
_cell.length_c   1.000
_cell.angle_alpha   90.00
_cell.angle_beta   90.00
_cell.angle_gamma   90.00
#
_symmetry.space_group_name_H-M   'P 1'
#
loop_
_entity.id
_entity.type
_entity.pdbx_description
1 polymer ?
#
loop_
_entity_poly.entity_id
_entity_poly.type
_entity_poly.pdbx_seq_one_letter_code
_entity_poly.pdbx_strand_id
1 'polypeptide(L)'
;MGRNPADWVEGPGVNGIICHNPINVESDDISRSKIVLYQRAVNVYCIACNGAVGERFTELTPPYPRIMEGSYLLRRNWMLYWNGTQLRQAIGAVDDRPP
;
A
#
# COMPACT_ATOMS: atom_id res chain seq x y z
N MET A 1 7.59 18.96 14.44
CA MET A 1 7.80 17.52 14.73
C MET A 1 7.62 16.76 13.42
N GLY A 2 8.74 16.52 12.71
CA GLY A 2 8.73 15.89 11.39
C GLY A 2 8.70 14.37 11.53
N ARG A 3 7.86 13.69 10.75
CA ARG A 3 7.84 12.22 10.69
C ARG A 3 9.14 11.74 10.03
N ASN A 4 9.72 10.70 10.61
CA ASN A 4 11.01 10.14 10.22
C ASN A 4 10.83 9.36 8.90
N PRO A 5 11.67 9.54 7.87
CA PRO A 5 11.65 8.76 6.62
C PRO A 5 11.97 7.26 6.80
N ALA A 6 12.04 6.75 8.03
CA ALA A 6 12.33 5.37 8.35
C ALA A 6 11.06 4.48 8.44
N ASP A 7 9.86 5.05 8.32
CA ASP A 7 8.61 4.26 8.33
C ASP A 7 8.32 3.57 6.98
N TRP A 8 9.16 3.78 5.96
CA TRP A 8 9.05 3.12 4.65
C TRP A 8 9.85 1.83 4.67
N VAL A 9 9.20 0.72 5.02
CA VAL A 9 9.81 -0.61 4.85
C VAL A 9 9.79 -0.96 3.36
N GLU A 10 10.87 -0.64 2.65
CA GLU A 10 11.16 -1.22 1.33
C GLU A 10 11.67 -2.64 1.53
N GLY A 11 10.79 -3.63 1.38
CA GLY A 11 11.16 -5.04 1.44
C GLY A 11 11.58 -5.55 0.05
N PRO A 12 12.67 -6.34 -0.06
CA PRO A 12 13.06 -6.96 -1.33
C PRO A 12 12.00 -7.99 -1.73
N GLY A 13 11.08 -7.60 -2.61
CA GLY A 13 9.98 -8.45 -3.09
C GLY A 13 8.59 -7.83 -3.02
N VAL A 14 8.45 -6.62 -2.44
CA VAL A 14 7.17 -5.94 -2.33
C VAL A 14 7.21 -4.63 -3.12
N ASN A 15 6.58 -4.61 -4.30
CA ASN A 15 6.44 -3.37 -5.08
C ASN A 15 5.33 -2.47 -4.49
N GLY A 16 5.64 -1.91 -3.32
CA GLY A 16 4.68 -1.15 -2.55
C GLY A 16 5.31 -0.37 -1.41
N ILE A 17 4.45 0.36 -0.73
CA ILE A 17 4.71 1.17 0.44
C ILE A 17 3.89 0.56 1.56
N ILE A 18 4.50 0.27 2.70
CA ILE A 18 3.75 -0.07 3.91
C ILE A 18 3.51 1.23 4.69
N CYS A 19 2.27 1.51 5.05
CA CYS A 19 1.93 2.65 5.89
C CYS A 19 0.77 2.35 6.85
N HIS A 20 0.63 3.21 7.86
CA HIS A 20 -0.46 3.17 8.82
C HIS A 20 -1.37 4.39 8.61
N ASN A 21 -2.68 4.19 8.70
CA ASN A 21 -3.71 5.25 8.63
C ASN A 21 -3.61 6.16 7.39
N PRO A 22 -3.62 5.61 6.15
CA PRO A 22 -3.75 6.44 4.96
C PRO A 22 -5.09 7.20 4.95
N ILE A 23 -5.08 8.38 4.36
CA ILE A 23 -6.28 9.21 4.15
C ILE A 23 -6.78 9.08 2.72
N ASN A 24 -8.04 9.47 2.48
CA ASN A 24 -8.69 9.44 1.16
C ASN A 24 -8.78 8.05 0.51
N VAL A 25 -8.75 7.00 1.33
CA VAL A 25 -8.91 5.62 0.87
C VAL A 25 -10.00 4.91 1.67
N GLU A 26 -10.66 3.95 1.02
CA GLU A 26 -11.59 3.02 1.64
C GLU A 26 -11.12 1.58 1.41
N SER A 27 -11.57 0.66 2.24
CA SER A 27 -11.21 -0.76 2.15
C SER A 27 -12.44 -1.60 1.92
N ASP A 28 -12.29 -2.68 1.15
CA ASP A 28 -13.31 -3.73 1.06
C ASP A 28 -13.65 -4.30 2.45
N ASP A 29 -14.85 -4.87 2.58
CA ASP A 29 -15.25 -5.64 3.76
C ASP A 29 -14.36 -6.88 3.95
N ILE A 30 -14.11 -7.28 5.21
CA ILE A 30 -13.23 -8.42 5.56
C ILE A 30 -13.71 -9.74 4.93
N SER A 31 -15.02 -9.88 4.67
CA SER A 31 -15.60 -11.04 3.94
C SER A 31 -15.04 -11.21 2.52
N ARG A 32 -14.46 -10.15 1.93
CA ARG A 32 -13.79 -10.17 0.62
C ARG A 32 -12.28 -10.38 0.70
N SER A 33 -11.78 -10.87 1.84
CA SER A 33 -10.35 -11.06 2.04
C SER A 33 -9.74 -12.04 1.01
N LYS A 34 -8.51 -11.72 0.59
CA LYS A 34 -7.64 -12.50 -0.28
C LYS A 34 -6.27 -12.68 0.37
N ILE A 35 -5.46 -13.59 -0.16
CA ILE A 35 -4.09 -13.79 0.32
C ILE A 35 -3.12 -12.88 -0.46
N VAL A 36 -2.41 -12.03 0.27
CA VAL A 36 -1.33 -11.18 -0.24
C VAL A 36 -0.13 -11.36 0.69
N LEU A 37 1.04 -11.70 0.12
CA LEU A 37 2.26 -11.95 0.91
C LEU A 37 2.04 -12.95 2.06
N TYR A 38 1.29 -14.02 1.78
CA TYR A 38 0.93 -15.06 2.76
C TYR A 38 0.08 -14.56 3.95
N GLN A 39 -0.52 -13.38 3.84
CA GLN A 39 -1.40 -12.78 4.85
C GLN A 39 -2.78 -12.49 4.26
N ARG A 40 -3.82 -12.50 5.11
CA ARG A 40 -5.14 -12.02 4.69
C ARG A 40 -5.12 -10.51 4.54
N ALA A 41 -5.63 -10.06 3.40
CA ALA A 41 -5.78 -8.65 3.09
C ALA A 41 -7.06 -8.40 2.29
N VAL A 42 -7.55 -7.17 2.33
CA VAL A 42 -8.66 -6.67 1.49
C VAL A 42 -8.14 -5.60 0.54
N ASN A 43 -8.83 -5.38 -0.58
CA ASN A 43 -8.45 -4.28 -1.49
C ASN A 43 -8.69 -2.93 -0.84
N VAL A 44 -7.90 -1.95 -1.27
CA VAL A 44 -8.00 -0.55 -0.85
C VAL A 44 -8.16 0.30 -2.10
N TYR A 45 -9.12 1.22 -2.04
CA TYR A 45 -9.54 2.06 -3.15
C TYR A 45 -9.41 3.53 -2.80
N CYS A 46 -9.10 4.36 -3.80
CA CYS A 46 -9.16 5.81 -3.66
C CYS A 46 -10.62 6.26 -3.66
N ILE A 47 -11.04 7.01 -2.63
CA ILE A 47 -12.43 7.49 -2.50
C ILE A 47 -12.82 8.41 -3.67
N ALA A 48 -11.86 9.15 -4.24
CA ALA A 48 -12.14 10.14 -5.28
C ALA A 48 -12.36 9.53 -6.67
N CYS A 49 -11.65 8.45 -7.00
CA CYS A 49 -11.71 7.85 -8.35
C CYS A 49 -12.17 6.40 -8.36
N ASN A 50 -12.41 5.80 -7.18
CA ASN A 50 -12.74 4.39 -7.00
C ASN A 50 -11.70 3.41 -7.60
N GLY A 51 -10.50 3.90 -7.91
CA GLY A 51 -9.40 3.10 -8.43
C GLY A 51 -8.73 2.31 -7.30
N ALA A 52 -8.34 1.07 -7.59
CA ALA A 52 -7.54 0.27 -6.65
C ALA A 52 -6.15 0.91 -6.45
N VAL A 53 -5.75 1.08 -5.20
CA VAL A 53 -4.47 1.71 -4.83
C VAL A 53 -3.60 0.83 -3.93
N GLY A 54 -4.15 -0.25 -3.39
CA GLY A 54 -3.38 -1.16 -2.56
C GLY A 54 -4.23 -2.21 -1.86
N GLU A 55 -3.69 -2.70 -0.76
CA GLU A 55 -4.32 -3.70 0.11
C GLU A 55 -4.15 -3.34 1.58
N ARG A 56 -5.11 -3.72 2.42
CA ARG A 56 -5.04 -3.59 3.88
C ARG A 56 -5.01 -4.99 4.48
N PHE A 57 -4.01 -5.29 5.28
CA PHE A 57 -3.93 -6.57 5.98
C PHE A 57 -4.95 -6.61 7.12
N THR A 58 -5.75 -7.67 7.17
CA THR A 58 -6.90 -7.79 8.09
C THR A 58 -6.62 -8.70 9.28
N GLU A 59 -5.63 -9.58 9.20
CA GLU A 59 -5.33 -10.56 10.25
C GLU A 59 -3.83 -10.80 10.40
N LEU A 60 -3.43 -11.17 11.62
CA LEU A 60 -2.13 -11.76 11.91
C LEU A 60 -2.16 -13.25 11.59
N THR A 61 -1.48 -13.67 10.54
CA THR A 61 -1.14 -15.10 10.40
C THR A 61 0.24 -15.30 11.03
N PRO A 62 0.39 -16.07 12.14
CA PRO A 62 1.70 -16.48 12.64
C PRO A 62 2.47 -17.24 11.55
N PRO A 63 3.81 -17.17 11.49
CA PRO A 63 4.76 -16.60 12.45
C PRO A 63 5.19 -15.15 12.13
N TYR A 64 4.47 -14.44 11.27
CA TYR A 64 4.93 -13.17 10.71
C TYR A 64 4.81 -11.99 11.70
N PRO A 65 5.69 -10.98 11.62
CA PRO A 65 5.77 -9.90 12.61
C PRO A 65 4.48 -9.07 12.69
N ARG A 66 4.12 -8.65 13.92
CA ARG A 66 2.90 -7.89 14.27
C ARG A 66 2.72 -6.56 13.53
N ILE A 67 3.74 -6.11 12.83
CA ILE A 67 3.82 -4.81 12.15
C ILE A 67 2.87 -4.74 10.94
N MET A 68 2.34 -5.87 10.46
CA MET A 68 1.48 -5.88 9.28
C MET A 68 -0.02 -5.75 9.57
N GLU A 69 -0.52 -6.09 10.76
CA GLU A 69 -1.96 -6.03 11.03
C GLU A 69 -2.49 -4.60 10.96
N GLY A 70 -3.57 -4.39 10.19
CA GLY A 70 -4.14 -3.07 9.98
C GLY A 70 -3.29 -2.14 9.11
N SER A 71 -2.09 -2.57 8.71
CA SER A 71 -1.20 -1.84 7.82
C SER A 71 -1.68 -1.93 6.38
N TYR A 72 -1.35 -0.89 5.62
CA TYR A 72 -1.71 -0.75 4.23
C TYR A 72 -0.48 -0.96 3.37
N LEU A 73 -0.59 -1.84 2.39
CA LEU A 73 0.34 -1.99 1.30
C LEU A 73 -0.16 -1.20 0.09
N LEU A 74 0.38 -0.01 -0.13
CA LEU A 74 0.04 0.83 -1.27
C LEU A 74 0.95 0.50 -2.47
N ARG A 75 0.36 0.16 -3.62
CA ARG A 75 1.11 -0.30 -4.80
C ARG A 75 1.70 0.89 -5.54
N ARG A 76 3.03 0.91 -5.70
CA ARG A 76 3.75 2.01 -6.35
C ARG A 76 3.38 2.17 -7.82
N ASN A 77 3.10 1.07 -8.51
CA ASN A 77 2.69 1.11 -9.92
C ASN A 77 1.31 1.73 -10.12
N TRP A 78 0.52 1.90 -9.06
CA TRP A 78 -0.85 2.43 -9.14
C TRP A 78 -0.94 3.85 -8.59
N MET A 79 0.18 4.42 -8.14
CA MET A 79 0.20 5.70 -7.45
C MET A 79 1.34 6.60 -7.92
N LEU A 80 1.07 7.90 -7.91
CA LEU A 80 2.11 8.92 -8.02
C LEU A 80 2.57 9.32 -6.63
N TYR A 81 3.89 9.47 -6.45
CA TYR A 81 4.48 10.01 -5.24
C TYR A 81 4.42 11.54 -5.28
N TRP A 82 3.95 12.16 -4.21
CA TRP A 82 3.96 13.62 -4.05
C TRP A 82 4.87 14.02 -2.89
N ASN A 83 5.88 14.83 -3.17
CA ASN A 83 6.82 15.34 -2.15
C ASN A 83 6.39 16.69 -1.54
N GLY A 84 5.17 17.16 -1.81
CA GLY A 84 4.69 18.49 -1.41
C GLY A 84 4.89 19.60 -2.45
N THR A 85 5.73 19.40 -3.48
CA THR A 85 5.98 20.40 -4.54
C THR A 85 5.80 19.86 -5.96
N GLN A 86 6.08 18.57 -6.19
CA GLN A 86 6.03 17.93 -7.50
C GLN A 86 5.45 16.52 -7.39
N LEU A 87 4.65 16.13 -8.39
CA LEU A 87 4.27 14.74 -8.62
C LEU A 87 5.44 14.02 -9.29
N ARG A 88 5.77 12.84 -8.79
CA ARG A 88 6.78 11.93 -9.34
C ARG A 88 6.19 10.55 -9.49
N GLN A 89 6.68 9.76 -10.45
CA GLN A 89 6.43 8.32 -10.40
C GLN A 89 7.00 7.78 -9.08
N ALA A 90 6.23 6.92 -8.39
CA ALA A 90 6.71 6.28 -7.18
C ALA A 90 7.93 5.40 -7.52
N ILE A 91 8.98 5.46 -6.71
CA ILE A 91 10.26 4.76 -6.96
C ILE A 91 9.99 3.26 -7.19
N GLY A 92 10.28 2.73 -8.38
CA GLY A 92 10.01 1.33 -8.74
C GLY A 92 8.79 1.10 -9.63
N ALA A 93 8.05 2.16 -9.99
CA ALA A 93 7.07 2.11 -11.08
C ALA A 93 7.81 1.98 -12.42
N VAL A 94 7.66 0.83 -13.07
CA VAL A 94 8.11 0.62 -14.45
C VAL A 94 7.00 1.17 -15.37
N ASP A 95 7.35 2.04 -16.30
CA ASP A 95 6.41 2.52 -17.31
C ASP A 95 6.25 1.44 -18.39
N ASP A 96 5.23 0.60 -18.26
CA ASP A 96 4.93 -0.49 -19.21
C ASP A 96 4.19 0.00 -20.47
N ARG A 97 4.13 1.31 -20.72
CA ARG A 97 3.52 1.85 -21.94
C ARG A 97 4.49 1.70 -23.13
N PRO A 98 4.03 1.18 -24.28
CA PRO A 98 4.86 1.12 -25.47
C PRO A 98 5.19 2.55 -25.98
N PRO A 99 6.33 2.71 -26.68
CA PRO A 99 6.78 3.99 -27.22
C PRO A 99 5.80 4.63 -28.22
#